data_AF-A0ABC9EDL3-F1
#
_entry.id   AF-A0ABC9EDL3-F1
#
_cell.length_a   1.000
_cell.length_b   1.000
_cell.length_c   1.000
_cell.angle_alpha   90.00
_cell.angle_beta   90.00
_cell.angle_gamma   90.00
#
_symmetry.space_group_name_H-M   'P 1'
#
loop_
_entity.id
_entity.type
_entity.pdbx_description
1 polymer ?
#
loop_
_entity_poly.entity_id
_entity_poly.type
_entity_poly.pdbx_seq_one_letter_code
_entity_poly.pdbx_strand_id
1 'polypeptide(L)'
;MLCSWRYLNRVLRPAYGSCIMASSFRVDGTRMWGKPHWHRFFPCANDFCCTFSYDVREDCATNQGMDRAETRTVKEVILSDPVDYVRPMYIIKNTTHRDGAIHKSNFGLLKLHHITERDETRLEPMELSEPTDDCHRDWERFIVHFSSHMMQIFSLKLAQTPIDRNPVELYGYIAVRDRRDSLLNYIVNCSRDDPITVQQGSLIEMTGPKRGISMRSSVLLEFDMRIRNGEKEEDDLQLIDGASEVSELTTTPCRPYTERINGESGAVDITLAFLHKAVEATIEVVISEVHSCFSLSLSSFVCIRGLQKEIQLFHGTIGESCALRRFVIAVRIDTWMHLKFRIGQKGSRTDLERYCSFEANYYGCADQQVMFDVACVSAKVTWSTVPF
;
A
#
# COMPACT_ATOMS: atom_id res chain seq x y z
N MET A 1 -18.09 -13.59 55.43
CA MET A 1 -17.35 -12.75 56.40
C MET A 1 -16.02 -12.39 55.75
N LEU A 2 -15.38 -11.23 55.92
CA LEU A 2 -15.68 -9.84 56.32
C LEU A 2 -14.28 -9.20 56.58
N CYS A 3 -14.16 -7.87 56.56
CA CYS A 3 -12.92 -7.10 56.88
C CYS A 3 -11.73 -7.25 55.88
N SER A 4 -10.74 -6.35 55.82
CA SER A 4 -10.61 -4.89 56.07
C SER A 4 -9.19 -4.47 55.61
N TRP A 5 -9.00 -3.58 54.63
CA TRP A 5 -8.80 -2.11 54.77
C TRP A 5 -7.73 -1.62 55.79
N ARG A 6 -6.80 -0.77 55.29
CA ARG A 6 -5.81 0.10 56.00
C ARG A 6 -4.59 -0.66 56.60
N TYR A 7 -3.36 -0.13 56.73
CA TYR A 7 -2.69 1.14 56.34
C TYR A 7 -1.14 0.90 56.33
N LEU A 8 -0.16 1.81 56.07
CA LEU A 8 -0.06 3.28 55.92
C LEU A 8 1.17 3.65 55.01
N ASN A 9 1.62 4.91 55.05
CA ASN A 9 2.68 5.55 54.23
C ASN A 9 4.14 5.31 54.67
N ARG A 10 5.09 5.62 53.76
CA ARG A 10 6.17 6.56 54.09
C ARG A 10 6.44 7.54 52.93
N VAL A 11 6.97 8.72 53.25
CA VAL A 11 7.01 9.93 52.39
C VAL A 11 8.45 10.39 52.17
N LEU A 12 8.77 11.02 51.03
CA LEU A 12 9.80 12.07 50.92
C LEU A 12 9.57 13.02 49.69
N ARG A 13 9.82 14.32 49.91
CA ARG A 13 9.82 15.53 49.03
C ARG A 13 10.67 16.60 49.77
N PRO A 14 10.97 17.82 49.23
CA PRO A 14 10.83 18.39 47.87
C PRO A 14 12.18 18.25 47.11
N ALA A 15 12.70 19.08 46.18
CA ALA A 15 12.35 20.30 45.41
C ALA A 15 13.05 20.21 44.02
N TYR A 16 12.96 21.08 43.01
CA TYR A 16 12.39 22.42 42.74
C TYR A 16 11.48 22.32 41.48
N GLY A 17 10.74 23.32 40.98
CA GLY A 17 10.52 24.70 41.43
C GLY A 17 10.68 25.76 40.33
N SER A 18 9.80 25.79 39.31
CA SER A 18 9.62 26.95 38.40
C SER A 18 8.22 26.95 37.75
N CYS A 19 7.77 28.10 37.25
CA CYS A 19 6.39 28.35 36.81
C CYS A 19 6.31 28.81 35.34
N ILE A 20 5.35 28.27 34.57
CA ILE A 20 4.81 28.91 33.35
C ILE A 20 3.27 28.82 33.43
N MET A 21 2.57 29.85 32.93
CA MET A 21 1.15 30.07 33.22
C MET A 21 0.17 29.32 32.32
N ALA A 22 -0.98 28.94 32.88
CA ALA A 22 -2.16 28.56 32.11
C ALA A 22 -2.98 29.80 31.75
N SER A 23 -3.24 30.04 30.46
CA SER A 23 -4.07 31.13 29.94
C SER A 23 -5.47 30.64 29.55
N SER A 24 -6.40 30.63 30.51
CA SER A 24 -7.79 30.27 30.26
C SER A 24 -8.57 31.38 29.54
N PHE A 25 -8.74 31.28 28.22
CA PHE A 25 -9.65 32.14 27.47
C PHE A 25 -11.06 31.54 27.39
N ARG A 26 -11.96 32.01 28.25
CA ARG A 26 -13.42 31.90 28.00
C ARG A 26 -13.80 32.84 26.87
N VAL A 27 -14.58 32.33 25.91
CA VAL A 27 -15.39 33.15 25.01
C VAL A 27 -16.81 32.58 25.04
N ASP A 28 -17.70 33.23 25.79
CA ASP A 28 -19.14 33.00 25.66
C ASP A 28 -19.60 33.59 24.32
N GLY A 29 -20.29 32.78 23.50
CA GLY A 29 -20.48 33.10 22.09
C GLY A 29 -21.55 32.25 21.40
N THR A 30 -22.76 32.22 21.95
CA THR A 30 -23.89 31.52 21.31
C THR A 30 -24.21 32.08 19.92
N ARG A 31 -23.82 31.36 18.87
CA ARG A 31 -24.34 31.53 17.50
C ARG A 31 -24.72 30.17 16.93
N MET A 32 -25.98 30.00 16.57
CA MET A 32 -26.42 28.81 15.82
C MET A 32 -25.78 28.84 14.42
N TRP A 33 -25.16 27.74 14.01
CA TRP A 33 -24.72 27.56 12.63
C TRP A 33 -25.70 26.62 11.90
N GLY A 34 -26.25 27.12 10.79
CA GLY A 34 -27.07 26.31 9.88
C GLY A 34 -26.23 25.30 9.10
N LYS A 35 -26.89 24.30 8.52
CA LYS A 35 -26.26 23.22 7.73
C LYS A 35 -25.41 23.78 6.57
N PRO A 36 -24.11 23.45 6.48
CA PRO A 36 -23.34 23.62 5.25
C PRO A 36 -23.69 22.49 4.26
N HIS A 37 -23.92 22.84 2.99
CA HIS A 37 -24.04 21.85 1.90
C HIS A 37 -22.63 21.48 1.42
N TRP A 38 -22.13 20.31 1.79
CA TRP A 38 -20.78 19.86 1.44
C TRP A 38 -20.71 19.27 0.02
N HIS A 39 -20.61 20.14 -0.98
CA HIS A 39 -20.24 19.77 -2.34
C HIS A 39 -19.16 20.71 -2.91
N ARG A 40 -18.18 20.09 -3.58
CA ARG A 40 -17.08 20.64 -4.39
C ARG A 40 -15.78 21.11 -3.69
N PHE A 41 -14.69 20.60 -4.26
CA PHE A 41 -13.29 21.06 -4.26
C PHE A 41 -12.57 21.30 -2.92
N PHE A 42 -11.76 20.31 -2.54
CA PHE A 42 -10.57 20.54 -1.72
C PHE A 42 -9.50 21.25 -2.57
N PRO A 43 -8.91 22.37 -2.11
CA PRO A 43 -7.86 23.06 -2.85
C PRO A 43 -6.48 22.44 -2.57
N CYS A 44 -5.80 21.97 -3.60
CA CYS A 44 -4.34 21.78 -3.55
C CYS A 44 -3.65 23.07 -4.03
N ALA A 45 -2.61 23.50 -3.33
CA ALA A 45 -1.86 24.70 -3.68
C ALA A 45 -0.98 24.48 -4.94
N ASN A 46 -0.73 25.57 -5.67
CA ASN A 46 0.15 25.55 -6.85
C ASN A 46 1.62 25.54 -6.44
N ASP A 47 2.38 24.56 -6.91
CA ASP A 47 3.84 24.65 -7.04
C ASP A 47 4.21 24.87 -8.52
N PHE A 48 5.03 25.88 -8.78
CA PHE A 48 5.54 26.16 -10.13
C PHE A 48 6.50 25.05 -10.60
N CYS A 49 6.42 24.68 -11.87
CA CYS A 49 7.38 23.79 -12.53
C CYS A 49 7.83 24.39 -13.85
N CYS A 50 9.08 24.86 -13.92
CA CYS A 50 9.70 25.28 -15.17
C CYS A 50 10.04 24.05 -16.03
N THR A 51 9.48 23.98 -17.23
CA THR A 51 9.76 22.90 -18.18
C THR A 51 11.04 23.17 -18.97
N PHE A 52 12.04 22.29 -18.87
CA PHE A 52 13.06 22.14 -19.91
C PHE A 52 12.62 21.06 -20.89
N SER A 53 12.32 21.46 -22.12
CA SER A 53 12.00 20.57 -23.23
C SER A 53 13.26 20.14 -23.97
N TYR A 54 13.46 18.83 -24.10
CA TYR A 54 14.40 18.25 -25.06
C TYR A 54 13.63 17.37 -26.04
N ASP A 55 13.38 17.90 -27.23
CA ASP A 55 12.85 17.11 -28.35
C ASP A 55 13.93 16.17 -28.87
N VAL A 56 13.63 14.87 -28.91
CA VAL A 56 14.41 13.88 -29.66
C VAL A 56 13.50 13.32 -30.74
N ARG A 57 13.84 13.57 -32.00
CA ARG A 57 13.24 12.90 -33.16
C ARG A 57 14.05 11.65 -33.47
N GLU A 58 13.39 10.53 -33.70
CA GLU A 58 13.96 9.38 -34.39
C GLU A 58 13.00 8.91 -35.49
N ASP A 59 13.55 8.60 -36.67
CA ASP A 59 12.79 8.33 -37.89
C ASP A 59 12.33 6.88 -37.99
N CYS A 60 11.09 6.66 -38.43
CA CYS A 60 10.54 5.32 -38.64
C CYS A 60 10.92 4.76 -40.02
N ALA A 61 11.96 3.91 -40.08
CA ALA A 61 12.29 3.11 -41.26
C ALA A 61 11.47 1.80 -41.29
N THR A 62 10.61 1.64 -42.30
CA THR A 62 9.76 0.44 -42.47
C THR A 62 10.42 -0.59 -43.38
N ASN A 63 10.38 -1.88 -43.03
CA ASN A 63 10.70 -3.01 -43.92
C ASN A 63 9.68 -4.14 -43.72
N GLN A 64 9.43 -4.95 -44.78
CA GLN A 64 8.36 -5.96 -44.84
C GLN A 64 8.87 -7.36 -45.22
N GLY A 65 8.16 -8.41 -44.77
CA GLY A 65 8.38 -9.83 -45.11
C GLY A 65 9.55 -10.50 -44.37
N MET A 66 9.68 -11.83 -44.30
CA MET A 66 8.84 -12.99 -44.72
C MET A 66 9.47 -14.27 -44.09
N ASP A 67 8.80 -15.40 -43.80
CA ASP A 67 7.38 -15.79 -43.85
C ASP A 67 7.14 -16.96 -42.83
N ARG A 68 5.97 -17.62 -42.86
CA ARG A 68 5.54 -18.70 -41.95
C ARG A 68 6.35 -20.01 -42.01
N ALA A 69 6.44 -20.68 -40.87
CA ALA A 69 6.61 -22.14 -40.75
C ALA A 69 5.73 -22.68 -39.61
N GLU A 70 4.96 -23.74 -39.86
CA GLU A 70 4.05 -24.33 -38.88
C GLU A 70 4.76 -25.38 -38.00
N THR A 71 4.45 -25.47 -36.70
CA THR A 71 4.54 -26.76 -35.97
C THR A 71 3.74 -26.79 -34.67
N ARG A 72 2.92 -27.84 -34.52
CA ARG A 72 2.35 -28.39 -33.27
C ARG A 72 1.50 -27.45 -32.40
N THR A 73 0.20 -27.72 -32.42
CA THR A 73 -0.80 -27.21 -31.47
C THR A 73 -0.50 -27.63 -30.02
N VAL A 74 0.06 -26.71 -29.25
CA VAL A 74 -0.36 -26.51 -27.86
C VAL A 74 -1.82 -26.02 -27.88
N LYS A 75 -2.59 -26.19 -26.81
CA LYS A 75 -3.84 -25.42 -26.66
C LYS A 75 -3.48 -23.95 -26.48
N GLU A 76 -3.55 -23.15 -27.53
CA GLU A 76 -3.46 -21.70 -27.41
C GLU A 76 -4.58 -21.22 -26.48
N VAL A 77 -4.19 -20.74 -25.30
CA VAL A 77 -5.06 -19.94 -24.44
C VAL A 77 -5.24 -18.62 -25.16
N ILE A 78 -6.35 -18.48 -25.88
CA ILE A 78 -6.66 -17.23 -26.58
C ILE A 78 -6.90 -16.17 -25.51
N LEU A 79 -5.94 -15.26 -25.36
CA LEU A 79 -6.09 -14.04 -24.58
C LEU A 79 -6.81 -13.00 -25.43
N SER A 80 -7.70 -12.22 -24.82
CA SER A 80 -8.34 -11.10 -25.49
C SER A 80 -7.42 -9.88 -25.46
N ASP A 81 -6.77 -9.55 -26.59
CA ASP A 81 -5.93 -8.35 -26.73
C ASP A 81 -6.70 -7.07 -26.33
N PRO A 82 -6.36 -6.41 -25.21
CA PRO A 82 -6.90 -5.10 -24.88
C PRO A 82 -6.02 -4.06 -25.56
N VAL A 83 -6.59 -3.27 -26.48
CA VAL A 83 -5.93 -2.10 -27.09
C VAL A 83 -5.88 -0.96 -26.06
N ASP A 84 -5.01 -1.15 -25.06
CA ASP A 84 -4.88 -0.33 -23.86
C ASP A 84 -3.40 -0.01 -23.63
N TYR A 85 -3.04 1.28 -23.71
CA TYR A 85 -1.68 1.81 -23.81
C TYR A 85 -0.86 1.75 -22.50
N VAL A 86 -0.97 0.67 -21.73
CA VAL A 86 -0.18 0.42 -20.52
C VAL A 86 1.20 -0.13 -20.91
N ARG A 87 2.26 0.50 -20.40
CA ARG A 87 3.65 0.09 -20.65
C ARG A 87 3.93 -1.30 -20.05
N PRO A 88 4.54 -2.25 -20.79
CA PRO A 88 4.94 -3.53 -20.21
C PRO A 88 6.09 -3.34 -19.20
N MET A 89 5.99 -4.02 -18.05
CA MET A 89 7.05 -4.06 -17.04
C MET A 89 8.20 -4.96 -17.51
N TYR A 90 9.45 -4.61 -17.21
CA TYR A 90 10.61 -5.42 -17.60
C TYR A 90 10.84 -6.58 -16.62
N ILE A 91 10.44 -7.78 -17.02
CA ILE A 91 10.75 -9.01 -16.27
C ILE A 91 12.19 -9.43 -16.57
N ILE A 92 12.98 -9.66 -15.51
CA ILE A 92 14.38 -10.05 -15.61
C ILE A 92 14.46 -11.47 -16.18
N LYS A 93 15.24 -11.65 -17.27
CA LYS A 93 15.37 -12.97 -17.93
C LYS A 93 15.91 -14.02 -16.96
N ASN A 94 15.39 -15.24 -17.08
CA ASN A 94 15.76 -16.40 -16.25
C ASN A 94 15.45 -16.19 -14.75
N THR A 95 14.30 -15.57 -14.43
CA THR A 95 13.79 -15.42 -13.06
C THR A 95 12.50 -16.20 -12.78
N THR A 96 12.19 -17.21 -13.59
CA THR A 96 11.10 -18.15 -13.33
C THR A 96 11.34 -18.94 -12.04
N HIS A 97 10.29 -19.08 -11.24
CA HIS A 97 10.24 -19.96 -10.06
C HIS A 97 9.99 -21.41 -10.48
N ARG A 98 9.19 -21.64 -11.55
CA ARG A 98 8.72 -22.96 -12.00
C ARG A 98 9.83 -23.99 -12.28
N ASP A 99 10.97 -23.54 -12.80
CA ASP A 99 12.16 -24.35 -13.07
C ASP A 99 13.32 -24.05 -12.09
N GLY A 100 13.09 -23.17 -11.11
CA GLY A 100 14.09 -22.66 -10.19
C GLY A 100 15.22 -21.86 -10.85
N ALA A 101 15.04 -21.31 -12.06
CA ALA A 101 16.04 -20.45 -12.70
C ALA A 101 16.38 -19.23 -11.84
N ILE A 102 15.38 -18.67 -11.15
CA ILE A 102 15.55 -17.51 -10.26
C ILE A 102 16.64 -17.71 -9.20
N HIS A 103 16.77 -18.91 -8.63
CA HIS A 103 17.78 -19.25 -7.63
C HIS A 103 19.14 -19.65 -8.24
N LYS A 104 19.18 -19.96 -9.54
CA LYS A 104 20.39 -20.30 -10.30
C LYS A 104 21.00 -19.08 -11.01
N SER A 105 20.23 -17.99 -11.13
CA SER A 105 20.61 -16.81 -11.90
C SER A 105 21.77 -16.06 -11.24
N ASN A 106 22.85 -15.87 -12.00
CA ASN A 106 24.02 -15.13 -11.55
C ASN A 106 23.85 -13.59 -11.65
N PHE A 107 22.66 -13.10 -11.99
CA PHE A 107 22.38 -11.67 -12.16
C PHE A 107 22.60 -10.90 -10.85
N GLY A 108 23.45 -9.86 -10.88
CA GLY A 108 23.97 -9.22 -9.68
C GLY A 108 22.88 -8.73 -8.72
N LEU A 109 21.83 -8.10 -9.25
CA LEU A 109 20.70 -7.58 -8.49
C LEU A 109 20.04 -8.63 -7.58
N LEU A 110 19.92 -9.88 -8.06
CA LEU A 110 19.21 -10.95 -7.35
C LEU A 110 20.03 -11.47 -6.16
N LYS A 111 21.37 -11.49 -6.31
CA LYS A 111 22.30 -11.76 -5.20
C LYS A 111 22.29 -10.64 -4.17
N LEU A 112 22.27 -9.39 -4.64
CA LEU A 112 22.21 -8.21 -3.78
C LEU A 112 20.87 -8.03 -3.03
N HIS A 113 19.86 -8.85 -3.35
CA HIS A 113 18.58 -8.96 -2.65
C HIS A 113 18.32 -10.38 -2.08
N HIS A 114 19.37 -11.18 -1.84
CA HIS A 114 19.30 -12.44 -1.07
C HIS A 114 18.16 -13.39 -1.50
N ILE A 115 17.92 -13.55 -2.81
CA ILE A 115 16.70 -14.19 -3.35
C ILE A 115 16.47 -15.66 -2.96
N THR A 116 17.51 -16.32 -2.45
CA THR A 116 17.48 -17.67 -1.86
C THR A 116 16.92 -17.71 -0.45
N GLU A 117 16.95 -16.60 0.28
CA GLU A 117 16.27 -16.46 1.59
C GLU A 117 14.78 -16.20 1.34
N ARG A 118 13.94 -17.06 1.95
CA ARG A 118 12.49 -17.12 1.71
C ARG A 118 11.65 -16.71 2.92
N ASP A 119 12.30 -16.22 3.98
CA ASP A 119 11.65 -15.66 5.15
C ASP A 119 10.89 -14.37 4.78
N GLU A 120 9.80 -14.11 5.51
CA GLU A 120 9.16 -12.80 5.53
C GLU A 120 10.05 -11.77 6.26
N THR A 121 9.90 -10.49 5.92
CA THR A 121 10.61 -9.40 6.58
C THR A 121 10.46 -9.45 8.11
N ARG A 122 11.61 -9.47 8.79
CA ARG A 122 11.72 -9.58 10.25
C ARG A 122 11.57 -8.20 10.92
N LEU A 123 11.48 -7.15 10.12
CA LEU A 123 11.23 -5.78 10.54
C LEU A 123 9.73 -5.58 10.76
N GLU A 124 9.39 -4.92 11.86
CA GLU A 124 8.02 -4.50 12.17
C GLU A 124 7.80 -3.04 11.72
N PRO A 125 6.56 -2.64 11.41
CA PRO A 125 6.23 -1.24 11.17
C PRO A 125 6.36 -0.39 12.45
N MET A 126 6.29 0.95 12.31
CA MET A 126 6.39 1.94 13.40
C MET A 126 7.77 2.02 14.09
N GLU A 127 8.82 1.46 13.47
CA GLU A 127 10.19 1.30 14.01
C GLU A 127 10.80 2.60 14.59
N LEU A 128 10.56 3.75 13.93
CA LEU A 128 11.00 5.07 14.37
C LEU A 128 9.80 6.02 14.58
N SER A 129 8.83 5.57 15.38
CA SER A 129 7.62 6.36 15.70
C SER A 129 7.78 7.32 16.89
N GLU A 130 8.88 7.26 17.64
CA GLU A 130 9.19 8.17 18.74
C GLU A 130 10.39 9.08 18.40
N PRO A 131 10.34 10.39 18.75
CA PRO A 131 11.47 11.28 18.56
C PRO A 131 12.59 10.98 19.58
N THR A 132 13.72 10.48 19.10
CA THR A 132 14.95 10.27 19.89
C THR A 132 15.61 11.59 20.27
N ASP A 133 16.01 11.77 21.54
CA ASP A 133 16.58 13.01 22.12
C ASP A 133 17.71 13.70 21.32
N ASP A 134 18.46 12.95 20.51
CA ASP A 134 19.54 13.46 19.66
C ASP A 134 19.02 14.33 18.50
N CYS A 135 17.73 14.24 18.12
CA CYS A 135 17.14 15.00 17.02
C CYS A 135 17.12 16.52 17.25
N HIS A 136 17.38 16.96 18.47
CA HIS A 136 17.41 18.38 18.87
C HIS A 136 18.83 18.94 19.11
N ARG A 137 19.90 18.13 19.05
CA ARG A 137 21.20 18.51 19.64
C ARG A 137 22.48 18.12 18.88
N ASP A 138 22.47 18.10 17.56
CA ASP A 138 23.70 18.39 16.80
C ASP A 138 23.44 18.91 15.37
N TRP A 139 24.15 19.98 14.97
CA TRP A 139 24.16 20.46 13.58
C TRP A 139 25.24 19.72 12.75
N GLU A 140 26.23 19.14 13.41
CA GLU A 140 27.45 18.62 12.76
C GLU A 140 27.50 17.08 12.66
N ARG A 141 26.53 16.36 13.25
CA ARG A 141 26.47 14.88 13.24
C ARG A 141 25.18 14.37 12.61
N PHE A 142 25.21 14.25 11.28
CA PHE A 142 24.08 13.82 10.46
C PHE A 142 23.71 12.33 10.62
N ILE A 143 22.90 12.02 11.65
CA ILE A 143 21.79 11.05 11.52
C ILE A 143 20.49 11.78 11.87
N VAL A 144 20.19 12.83 11.11
CA VAL A 144 18.88 13.49 11.14
C VAL A 144 17.86 12.53 10.53
N HIS A 145 16.71 12.36 11.19
CA HIS A 145 15.58 11.53 10.75
C HIS A 145 14.87 12.13 9.52
N PHE A 146 15.58 12.22 8.39
CA PHE A 146 15.00 12.72 7.15
C PHE A 146 13.93 11.76 6.62
N SER A 147 12.80 12.36 6.25
CA SER A 147 11.73 11.78 5.45
C SER A 147 12.32 11.01 4.27
N SER A 148 12.01 9.72 4.18
CA SER A 148 12.77 8.74 3.40
C SER A 148 12.39 8.75 1.91
N HIS A 149 13.16 8.01 1.10
CA HIS A 149 12.75 7.65 -0.25
C HIS A 149 12.01 6.32 -0.15
N MET A 150 10.75 6.26 -0.59
CA MET A 150 9.88 5.08 -0.40
C MET A 150 9.12 4.73 -1.68
N MET A 151 8.74 3.46 -1.81
CA MET A 151 7.82 3.01 -2.85
C MET A 151 6.41 2.84 -2.27
N GLN A 152 5.39 3.30 -2.99
CA GLN A 152 3.99 2.96 -2.71
C GLN A 152 3.38 2.22 -3.90
N ILE A 153 2.72 1.08 -3.64
CA ILE A 153 1.85 0.39 -4.59
C ILE A 153 0.40 0.78 -4.25
N PHE A 154 -0.36 1.30 -5.21
CA PHE A 154 -1.73 1.78 -5.00
C PHE A 154 -2.77 0.71 -5.28
N SER A 155 -2.51 -0.10 -6.31
CA SER A 155 -3.46 -1.12 -6.77
C SER A 155 -2.75 -2.16 -7.62
N LEU A 156 -3.17 -3.41 -7.47
CA LEU A 156 -2.98 -4.48 -8.43
C LEU A 156 -4.32 -4.76 -9.10
N LYS A 157 -4.36 -4.86 -10.42
CA LYS A 157 -5.57 -5.09 -11.21
C LYS A 157 -5.35 -6.26 -12.17
N LEU A 158 -6.28 -7.21 -12.19
CA LEU A 158 -6.26 -8.31 -13.13
C LEU A 158 -6.64 -7.79 -14.53
N ALA A 159 -5.64 -7.63 -15.41
CA ALA A 159 -5.83 -6.96 -16.70
C ALA A 159 -6.31 -7.92 -17.79
N GLN A 160 -5.73 -9.12 -17.83
CA GLN A 160 -6.03 -10.16 -18.82
C GLN A 160 -6.11 -11.54 -18.15
N THR A 161 -7.03 -12.36 -18.66
CA THR A 161 -7.29 -13.75 -18.27
C THR A 161 -7.57 -14.58 -19.52
N PRO A 162 -7.61 -15.93 -19.42
CA PRO A 162 -8.17 -16.77 -20.46
C PRO A 162 -9.62 -16.35 -20.78
N ILE A 163 -9.99 -16.28 -22.07
CA ILE A 163 -11.34 -15.82 -22.50
C ILE A 163 -12.47 -16.71 -21.92
N ASP A 164 -12.20 -17.98 -21.64
CA ASP A 164 -13.16 -18.93 -21.09
C ASP A 164 -13.36 -18.84 -19.55
N ARG A 165 -12.58 -17.99 -18.86
CA ARG A 165 -12.49 -17.98 -17.38
C ARG A 165 -12.60 -16.56 -16.81
N ASN A 166 -13.81 -16.19 -16.40
CA ASN A 166 -14.08 -14.96 -15.64
C ASN A 166 -15.36 -15.16 -14.78
N PRO A 167 -15.29 -15.11 -13.43
CA PRO A 167 -14.11 -14.87 -12.60
C PRO A 167 -13.08 -16.01 -12.64
N VAL A 168 -11.91 -15.76 -12.05
CA VAL A 168 -10.86 -16.74 -11.76
C VAL A 168 -10.57 -16.79 -10.26
N GLU A 169 -10.14 -17.95 -9.78
CA GLU A 169 -9.56 -18.13 -8.45
C GLU A 169 -8.04 -17.94 -8.53
N LEU A 170 -7.51 -16.90 -7.88
CA LEU A 170 -6.08 -16.59 -7.84
C LEU A 170 -5.44 -17.06 -6.54
N TYR A 171 -4.24 -17.63 -6.64
CA TYR A 171 -3.37 -17.90 -5.49
C TYR A 171 -1.90 -17.59 -5.80
N GLY A 172 -1.06 -17.62 -4.78
CA GLY A 172 0.37 -17.30 -4.88
C GLY A 172 0.72 -16.01 -4.15
N TYR A 173 1.82 -15.36 -4.58
CA TYR A 173 2.28 -14.12 -3.96
C TYR A 173 2.83 -13.08 -4.95
N ILE A 174 2.76 -11.82 -4.51
CA ILE A 174 3.51 -10.69 -5.04
C ILE A 174 4.17 -10.03 -3.83
N ALA A 175 5.50 -9.95 -3.83
CA ALA A 175 6.30 -9.43 -2.73
C ALA A 175 7.34 -8.43 -3.22
N VAL A 176 7.82 -7.57 -2.33
CA VAL A 176 8.96 -6.69 -2.58
C VAL A 176 10.12 -7.04 -1.66
N ARG A 177 11.35 -6.87 -2.16
CA ARG A 177 12.60 -6.93 -1.38
C ARG A 177 13.32 -5.59 -1.55
N ASP A 178 13.61 -4.92 -0.45
CA ASP A 178 14.47 -3.74 -0.41
C ASP A 178 15.74 -4.00 0.40
N ARG A 179 16.58 -2.97 0.57
CA ARG A 179 17.90 -3.14 1.21
C ARG A 179 17.90 -3.14 2.73
N ARG A 180 16.74 -3.04 3.39
CA ARG A 180 16.67 -3.03 4.85
C ARG A 180 16.98 -4.41 5.44
N ASP A 181 16.36 -5.44 4.89
CA ASP A 181 16.65 -6.85 5.22
C ASP A 181 16.68 -7.80 4.01
N SER A 182 16.31 -7.34 2.79
CA SER A 182 16.24 -8.15 1.56
C SER A 182 15.32 -9.39 1.64
N LEU A 183 14.50 -9.49 2.68
CA LEU A 183 13.50 -10.54 2.87
C LEU A 183 12.18 -10.18 2.18
N LEU A 184 11.25 -11.14 2.12
CA LEU A 184 9.97 -10.95 1.44
C LEU A 184 9.05 -10.03 2.26
N ASN A 185 8.65 -8.90 1.67
CA ASN A 185 7.61 -8.02 2.21
C ASN A 185 6.38 -8.15 1.31
N TYR A 186 5.39 -8.94 1.73
CA TYR A 186 4.28 -9.38 0.87
C TYR A 186 3.27 -8.26 0.61
N ILE A 187 2.95 -8.02 -0.67
CA ILE A 187 1.85 -7.13 -1.11
C ILE A 187 0.55 -7.94 -1.24
N VAL A 188 0.69 -9.16 -1.76
CA VAL A 188 -0.31 -10.22 -1.82
C VAL A 188 0.38 -11.51 -1.38
N ASN A 189 -0.27 -12.29 -0.51
CA ASN A 189 0.13 -13.66 -0.18
C ASN A 189 -1.15 -14.45 0.11
N CYS A 190 -1.46 -15.43 -0.73
CA CYS A 190 -2.71 -16.20 -0.67
C CYS A 190 -2.46 -17.67 -1.03
N SER A 191 -3.02 -18.58 -0.24
CA SER A 191 -2.79 -20.01 -0.39
C SER A 191 -3.68 -20.61 -1.50
N ARG A 192 -3.32 -21.79 -2.01
CA ARG A 192 -4.17 -22.51 -2.97
C ARG A 192 -5.50 -22.96 -2.35
N ASP A 193 -5.51 -23.18 -1.04
CA ASP A 193 -6.67 -23.65 -0.27
C ASP A 193 -7.67 -22.52 0.02
N ASP A 194 -7.19 -21.27 0.10
CA ASP A 194 -7.98 -20.05 0.30
C ASP A 194 -7.66 -19.01 -0.81
N PRO A 195 -8.14 -19.23 -2.06
CA PRO A 195 -7.80 -18.39 -3.21
C PRO A 195 -8.72 -17.17 -3.34
N ILE A 196 -8.18 -16.06 -3.86
CA ILE A 196 -8.93 -14.83 -4.10
C ILE A 196 -9.72 -14.95 -5.39
N THR A 197 -11.05 -14.90 -5.33
CA THR A 197 -11.91 -14.85 -6.53
C THR A 197 -11.90 -13.43 -7.13
N VAL A 198 -11.36 -13.28 -8.35
CA VAL A 198 -11.20 -11.97 -9.03
C VAL A 198 -11.81 -12.03 -10.44
N GLN A 199 -12.48 -10.96 -10.86
CA GLN A 199 -12.96 -10.79 -12.24
C GLN A 199 -11.94 -10.02 -13.09
N GLN A 200 -11.86 -10.32 -14.39
CA GLN A 200 -11.05 -9.52 -15.31
C GLN A 200 -11.49 -8.04 -15.26
N GLY A 201 -10.51 -7.14 -15.21
CA GLY A 201 -10.71 -5.69 -15.02
C GLY A 201 -10.82 -5.24 -13.56
N SER A 202 -10.99 -6.15 -12.60
CA SER A 202 -11.12 -5.84 -11.17
C SER A 202 -9.78 -5.74 -10.44
N LEU A 203 -9.82 -5.14 -9.24
CA LEU A 203 -8.67 -5.13 -8.33
C LEU A 203 -8.45 -6.51 -7.70
N ILE A 204 -7.18 -6.86 -7.48
CA ILE A 204 -6.76 -7.97 -6.64
C ILE A 204 -6.62 -7.41 -5.21
N GLU A 205 -7.17 -8.08 -4.20
CA GLU A 205 -7.01 -7.62 -2.81
C GLU A 205 -5.54 -7.66 -2.41
N MET A 206 -5.03 -6.52 -1.95
CA MET A 206 -3.70 -6.44 -1.34
C MET A 206 -3.82 -6.70 0.15
N THR A 207 -3.15 -7.74 0.66
CA THR A 207 -2.92 -7.89 2.11
C THR A 207 -2.17 -6.68 2.65
N GLY A 208 -1.31 -6.10 1.80
CA GLY A 208 -0.51 -4.90 2.07
C GLY A 208 0.84 -5.27 2.69
N PRO A 209 1.91 -4.49 2.41
CA PRO A 209 3.23 -4.76 2.97
C PRO A 209 3.17 -4.71 4.50
N LYS A 210 3.86 -5.65 5.14
CA LYS A 210 3.98 -5.73 6.60
C LYS A 210 4.58 -4.46 7.20
N ARG A 211 5.50 -3.81 6.47
CA ARG A 211 6.25 -2.61 6.86
C ARG A 211 6.60 -1.76 5.64
N GLY A 212 6.91 -0.48 5.83
CA GLY A 212 7.18 0.48 4.75
C GLY A 212 8.33 0.06 3.83
N ILE A 213 8.18 0.34 2.54
CA ILE A 213 9.12 -0.08 1.49
C ILE A 213 10.15 1.03 1.26
N SER A 214 11.41 0.79 1.62
CA SER A 214 12.52 1.71 1.38
C SER A 214 12.94 1.64 -0.10
N MET A 215 13.03 2.81 -0.74
CA MET A 215 13.49 2.96 -2.13
C MET A 215 14.67 3.93 -2.20
N ARG A 216 15.54 3.91 -1.16
CA ARG A 216 16.89 4.54 -1.18
C ARG A 216 17.91 3.77 -2.05
N SER A 217 17.46 2.72 -2.71
CA SER A 217 18.16 1.87 -3.66
C SER A 217 17.09 1.22 -4.55
N SER A 218 17.49 0.51 -5.60
CA SER A 218 16.51 -0.29 -6.34
C SER A 218 15.89 -1.38 -5.47
N VAL A 219 14.61 -1.64 -5.72
CA VAL A 219 13.76 -2.62 -5.05
C VAL A 219 13.50 -3.74 -6.04
N LEU A 220 13.55 -4.99 -5.58
CA LEU A 220 13.13 -6.14 -6.38
C LEU A 220 11.64 -6.41 -6.13
N LEU A 221 10.82 -6.37 -7.18
CA LEU A 221 9.46 -6.91 -7.17
C LEU A 221 9.53 -8.38 -7.60
N GLU A 222 9.06 -9.30 -6.77
CA GLU A 222 9.12 -10.76 -6.97
C GLU A 222 7.69 -11.34 -6.96
N PHE A 223 7.38 -12.23 -7.91
CA PHE A 223 6.02 -12.74 -8.08
C PHE A 223 5.96 -14.17 -8.62
N ASP A 224 5.07 -14.98 -8.05
CA ASP A 224 4.54 -16.24 -8.58
C ASP A 224 3.05 -16.26 -8.25
N MET A 225 2.22 -15.88 -9.22
CA MET A 225 0.76 -15.86 -9.12
C MET A 225 0.17 -16.81 -10.14
N ARG A 226 -0.87 -17.54 -9.74
CA ARG A 226 -1.46 -18.63 -10.53
C ARG A 226 -2.98 -18.60 -10.47
N ILE A 227 -3.61 -19.10 -11.53
CA ILE A 227 -5.05 -19.33 -11.62
C ILE A 227 -5.29 -20.81 -11.29
N ARG A 228 -6.10 -21.08 -10.27
CA ARG A 228 -6.50 -22.43 -9.88
C ARG A 228 -7.33 -23.09 -10.99
N ASN A 229 -7.05 -24.34 -11.29
CA ASN A 229 -7.69 -25.12 -12.34
C ASN A 229 -7.89 -26.57 -11.89
N GLY A 230 -9.00 -26.85 -11.19
CA GLY A 230 -9.30 -28.19 -10.69
C GLY A 230 -8.56 -28.55 -9.40
N GLU A 231 -8.41 -29.85 -9.13
CA GLU A 231 -8.03 -30.34 -7.81
C GLU A 231 -6.53 -30.22 -7.50
N LYS A 232 -5.64 -30.28 -8.51
CA LYS A 232 -4.18 -30.37 -8.30
C LYS A 232 -3.40 -29.15 -8.79
N GLU A 233 -2.26 -28.90 -8.16
CA GLU A 233 -1.31 -27.86 -8.58
C GLU A 233 -0.74 -28.08 -9.99
N GLU A 234 -0.58 -29.34 -10.43
CA GLU A 234 -0.07 -29.66 -11.77
C GLU A 234 -1.01 -29.31 -12.92
N ASP A 235 -2.30 -29.08 -12.64
CA ASP A 235 -3.30 -28.62 -13.61
C ASP A 235 -3.39 -27.08 -13.69
N ASP A 236 -2.83 -26.35 -12.72
CA ASP A 236 -3.00 -24.89 -12.58
C ASP A 236 -2.26 -24.07 -13.65
N LEU A 237 -2.79 -22.87 -13.93
CA LEU A 237 -2.27 -21.98 -14.96
C LEU A 237 -1.40 -20.87 -14.33
N GLN A 238 -0.21 -20.64 -14.88
CA GLN A 238 0.68 -19.56 -14.41
C GLN A 238 0.20 -18.20 -14.95
N LEU A 239 -0.21 -17.29 -14.05
CA LEU A 239 -0.69 -15.96 -14.42
C LEU A 239 0.49 -15.01 -14.66
N ILE A 240 1.39 -14.89 -13.67
CA ILE A 240 2.67 -14.16 -13.77
C ILE A 240 3.72 -14.88 -12.91
N ASP A 241 4.95 -14.99 -13.43
CA ASP A 241 6.12 -15.57 -12.74
C ASP A 241 7.37 -14.77 -13.11
N GLY A 242 8.15 -14.37 -12.12
CA GLY A 242 9.41 -13.68 -12.35
C GLY A 242 9.85 -12.74 -11.23
N ALA A 243 10.84 -11.91 -11.56
CA ALA A 243 11.19 -10.73 -10.81
C ALA A 243 11.44 -9.53 -11.74
N SER A 244 11.21 -8.32 -11.23
CA SER A 244 11.49 -7.05 -11.91
C SER A 244 12.24 -6.09 -10.99
N GLU A 245 13.10 -5.25 -11.55
CA GLU A 245 13.76 -4.16 -10.83
C GLU A 245 12.89 -2.89 -10.90
N VAL A 246 12.69 -2.24 -9.76
CA VAL A 246 12.10 -0.89 -9.69
C VAL A 246 13.16 0.05 -9.10
N SER A 247 13.55 1.09 -9.84
CA SER A 247 14.67 1.96 -9.46
C SER A 247 14.35 3.45 -9.65
N GLU A 248 14.97 4.32 -8.85
CA GLU A 248 14.90 5.78 -9.03
C GLU A 248 15.32 6.22 -10.45
N LEU A 249 16.32 5.56 -11.03
CA LEU A 249 16.84 5.86 -12.38
C LEU A 249 15.81 5.59 -13.50
N THR A 250 14.83 4.73 -13.25
CA THR A 250 13.77 4.35 -14.22
C THR A 250 12.42 5.01 -13.93
N THR A 251 12.28 5.72 -12.81
CA THR A 251 10.98 6.10 -12.25
C THR A 251 10.88 7.61 -12.00
N THR A 252 9.85 8.27 -12.53
CA THR A 252 9.64 9.71 -12.28
C THR A 252 9.26 9.98 -10.81
N PRO A 253 10.02 10.82 -10.08
CA PRO A 253 9.71 11.21 -8.70
C PRO A 253 8.30 11.77 -8.50
N CYS A 254 7.63 11.26 -7.46
CA CYS A 254 6.32 11.71 -7.01
C CYS A 254 5.27 11.79 -8.14
N ARG A 255 5.30 10.83 -9.07
CA ARG A 255 4.30 10.68 -10.14
C ARG A 255 3.81 9.22 -10.16
N PRO A 256 2.54 8.96 -9.80
CA PRO A 256 1.96 7.63 -9.96
C PRO A 256 1.87 7.23 -11.44
N TYR A 257 2.19 5.97 -11.72
CA TYR A 257 2.17 5.37 -13.05
C TYR A 257 1.72 3.91 -12.96
N THR A 258 1.31 3.33 -14.10
CA THR A 258 0.88 1.93 -14.20
C THR A 258 1.74 1.22 -15.22
N GLU A 259 2.22 0.02 -14.87
CA GLU A 259 2.88 -0.90 -15.80
C GLU A 259 2.20 -2.27 -15.78
N ARG A 260 2.33 -3.03 -16.87
CA ARG A 260 1.68 -4.32 -17.08
C ARG A 260 2.69 -5.45 -16.96
N ILE A 261 2.53 -6.28 -15.93
CA ILE A 261 3.24 -7.55 -15.79
C ILE A 261 2.52 -8.58 -16.66
N ASN A 262 3.13 -8.99 -17.77
CA ASN A 262 2.59 -10.03 -18.65
C ASN A 262 3.16 -11.40 -18.22
N GLY A 263 2.36 -12.46 -18.27
CA GLY A 263 2.81 -13.84 -18.03
C GLY A 263 2.13 -14.83 -18.96
N GLU A 264 2.31 -16.13 -18.72
CA GLU A 264 1.88 -17.19 -19.65
C GLU A 264 0.37 -17.22 -19.91
N SER A 265 -0.45 -16.96 -18.88
CA SER A 265 -1.91 -17.14 -18.92
C SER A 265 -2.70 -15.85 -18.66
N GLY A 266 -2.07 -14.68 -18.75
CA GLY A 266 -2.74 -13.40 -18.55
C GLY A 266 -1.78 -12.27 -18.19
N ALA A 267 -2.32 -11.22 -17.56
CA ALA A 267 -1.53 -10.04 -17.18
C ALA A 267 -2.13 -9.31 -15.97
N VAL A 268 -1.25 -8.69 -15.18
CA VAL A 268 -1.59 -7.86 -14.01
C VAL A 268 -1.07 -6.44 -14.22
N ASP A 269 -1.95 -5.45 -14.14
CA ASP A 269 -1.58 -4.04 -14.10
C ASP A 269 -1.19 -3.66 -12.65
N ILE A 270 0.04 -3.20 -12.44
CA ILE A 270 0.50 -2.64 -11.17
C ILE A 270 0.57 -1.11 -11.26
N THR A 271 -0.14 -0.41 -10.36
CA THR A 271 -0.03 1.06 -10.22
C THR A 271 0.82 1.38 -9.01
N LEU A 272 1.93 2.09 -9.21
CA LEU A 272 2.87 2.45 -8.14
C LEU A 272 3.45 3.86 -8.30
N ALA A 273 4.14 4.36 -7.27
CA ALA A 273 4.90 5.60 -7.31
C ALA A 273 6.15 5.51 -6.44
N PHE A 274 7.21 6.17 -6.90
CA PHE A 274 8.35 6.54 -6.07
C PHE A 274 8.06 7.86 -5.35
N LEU A 275 8.18 7.88 -4.03
CA LEU A 275 7.92 9.04 -3.18
C LEU A 275 9.22 9.52 -2.52
N HIS A 276 9.67 10.71 -2.90
CA HIS A 276 10.69 11.45 -2.14
C HIS A 276 10.03 12.08 -0.93
N LYS A 277 10.78 12.16 0.17
CA LYS A 277 10.33 12.73 1.44
C LYS A 277 9.03 12.08 1.94
N ALA A 278 9.03 10.76 2.04
CA ALA A 278 7.92 9.99 2.58
C ALA A 278 8.15 9.54 4.03
N VAL A 279 7.05 9.23 4.69
CA VAL A 279 6.95 8.63 6.02
C VAL A 279 6.04 7.41 5.93
N GLU A 280 6.26 6.44 6.82
CA GLU A 280 5.36 5.31 6.99
C GLU A 280 4.14 5.75 7.81
N ALA A 281 2.94 5.48 7.28
CA ALA A 281 1.68 5.54 7.99
C ALA A 281 1.23 4.11 8.31
N THR A 282 1.24 3.75 9.60
CA THR A 282 0.62 2.52 10.07
C THR A 282 -0.77 2.82 10.60
N ILE A 283 -1.77 2.25 9.93
CA ILE A 283 -3.19 2.46 10.18
C ILE A 283 -3.73 1.29 11.00
N GLU A 284 -4.28 1.60 12.18
CA GLU A 284 -4.97 0.65 13.06
C GLU A 284 -6.45 1.04 13.14
N VAL A 285 -7.36 0.12 12.77
CA VAL A 285 -8.82 0.38 12.78
C VAL A 285 -9.52 -0.60 13.72
N VAL A 286 -10.28 -0.06 14.66
CA VAL A 286 -11.11 -0.79 15.62
C VAL A 286 -12.57 -0.43 15.38
N ILE A 287 -13.42 -1.45 15.32
CA ILE A 287 -14.87 -1.34 15.15
C ILE A 287 -15.52 -1.83 16.44
N SER A 288 -16.32 -0.98 17.07
CA SER A 288 -17.01 -1.25 18.33
C SER A 288 -18.50 -0.92 18.22
N GLU A 289 -19.27 -1.26 19.27
CA GLU A 289 -20.69 -0.89 19.38
C GLU A 289 -21.54 -1.38 18.19
N VAL A 290 -21.18 -2.52 17.60
CA VAL A 290 -21.86 -3.09 16.44
C VAL A 290 -23.28 -3.54 16.82
N HIS A 291 -24.28 -2.90 16.24
CA HIS A 291 -25.71 -3.14 16.51
C HIS A 291 -26.39 -4.05 15.47
N SER A 292 -25.81 -4.17 14.27
CA SER A 292 -26.31 -5.04 13.20
C SER A 292 -25.19 -5.36 12.20
N CYS A 293 -25.41 -6.36 11.35
CA CYS A 293 -24.43 -6.75 10.32
C CYS A 293 -24.45 -5.79 9.12
N PHE A 294 -23.28 -5.30 8.69
CA PHE A 294 -23.13 -4.38 7.55
C PHE A 294 -21.92 -4.71 6.66
N SER A 295 -21.93 -4.23 5.42
CA SER A 295 -20.74 -4.23 4.56
C SER A 295 -19.91 -2.97 4.82
N LEU A 296 -18.60 -3.11 4.92
CA LEU A 296 -17.64 -2.03 5.09
C LEU A 296 -16.62 -2.05 3.95
N SER A 297 -16.45 -0.91 3.29
CA SER A 297 -15.29 -0.62 2.45
C SER A 297 -14.46 0.49 3.10
N LEU A 298 -13.15 0.26 3.22
CA LEU A 298 -12.16 1.21 3.71
C LEU A 298 -11.11 1.43 2.62
N SER A 299 -10.95 2.69 2.22
CA SER A 299 -9.89 3.15 1.31
C SER A 299 -9.10 4.29 1.95
N SER A 300 -7.80 4.35 1.66
CA SER A 300 -6.98 5.54 1.93
C SER A 300 -6.80 6.36 0.65
N PHE A 301 -6.86 7.68 0.77
CA PHE A 301 -6.58 8.63 -0.30
C PHE A 301 -5.38 9.47 0.09
N VAL A 302 -4.29 9.39 -0.68
CA VAL A 302 -3.07 10.20 -0.47
C VAL A 302 -2.90 11.21 -1.60
N CYS A 303 -2.37 12.40 -1.29
CA CYS A 303 -2.14 13.47 -2.27
C CYS A 303 -0.69 13.48 -2.76
N ILE A 304 -0.50 13.36 -4.09
CA ILE A 304 0.81 13.28 -4.73
C ILE A 304 0.85 14.31 -5.87
N ARG A 305 1.53 15.44 -5.64
CA ARG A 305 1.59 16.59 -6.58
C ARG A 305 0.21 17.07 -7.05
N GLY A 306 -0.77 17.12 -6.15
CA GLY A 306 -2.15 17.51 -6.45
C GLY A 306 -3.02 16.41 -7.07
N LEU A 307 -2.46 15.25 -7.39
CA LEU A 307 -3.22 14.06 -7.76
C LEU A 307 -3.58 13.26 -6.51
N GLN A 308 -4.87 13.06 -6.24
CA GLN A 308 -5.31 12.08 -5.26
C GLN A 308 -5.19 10.67 -5.84
N LYS A 309 -4.68 9.72 -5.06
CA LYS A 309 -4.70 8.28 -5.37
C LYS A 309 -5.35 7.51 -4.25
N GLU A 310 -6.31 6.67 -4.63
CA GLU A 310 -6.99 5.71 -3.76
C GLU A 310 -6.13 4.44 -3.60
N ILE A 311 -6.17 3.88 -2.40
CA ILE A 311 -5.61 2.59 -2.02
C ILE A 311 -6.73 1.86 -1.26
N GLN A 312 -7.29 0.81 -1.85
CA GLN A 312 -8.30 0.00 -1.17
C GLN A 312 -7.60 -0.86 -0.10
N LEU A 313 -8.01 -0.72 1.16
CA LEU A 313 -7.36 -1.39 2.30
C LEU A 313 -8.15 -2.62 2.75
N PHE A 314 -9.48 -2.48 2.81
CA PHE A 314 -10.37 -3.55 3.25
C PHE A 314 -11.73 -3.42 2.56
N HIS A 315 -12.30 -4.56 2.19
CA HIS A 315 -13.71 -4.66 1.79
C HIS A 315 -14.27 -5.98 2.32
N GLY A 316 -15.28 -5.92 3.18
CA GLY A 316 -15.82 -7.11 3.82
C GLY A 316 -17.14 -6.88 4.54
N THR A 317 -17.59 -7.90 5.26
CA THR A 317 -18.81 -7.84 6.07
C THR A 317 -18.44 -7.88 7.55
N ILE A 318 -19.00 -6.95 8.33
CA ILE A 318 -18.79 -6.82 9.77
C ILE A 318 -20.09 -7.24 10.48
N GLY A 319 -20.03 -8.27 11.32
CA GLY A 319 -21.16 -8.75 12.13
C GLY A 319 -21.03 -8.45 13.61
N GLU A 320 -19.81 -8.27 14.12
CA GLU A 320 -19.47 -8.11 15.53
C GLU A 320 -18.36 -7.06 15.71
N SER A 321 -18.08 -6.65 16.95
CA SER A 321 -17.00 -5.69 17.25
C SER A 321 -15.62 -6.35 17.09
N CYS A 322 -14.72 -5.76 16.31
CA CYS A 322 -13.44 -6.35 15.92
C CYS A 322 -12.35 -5.29 15.67
N ALA A 323 -11.09 -5.71 15.65
CA ALA A 323 -10.01 -4.94 15.04
C ALA A 323 -9.74 -5.48 13.63
N LEU A 324 -9.49 -4.59 12.67
CA LEU A 324 -9.02 -4.97 11.34
C LEU A 324 -7.51 -5.27 11.38
N ARG A 325 -6.98 -5.91 10.32
CA ARG A 325 -5.52 -5.99 10.13
C ARG A 325 -4.92 -4.58 10.05
N ARG A 326 -3.65 -4.44 10.46
CA ARG A 326 -2.91 -3.19 10.24
C ARG A 326 -2.70 -2.97 8.74
N PHE A 327 -2.67 -1.72 8.31
CA PHE A 327 -2.33 -1.36 6.93
C PHE A 327 -1.16 -0.39 6.94
N VAL A 328 -0.19 -0.58 6.06
CA VAL A 328 1.02 0.25 5.98
C VAL A 328 1.09 0.96 4.63
N ILE A 329 1.27 2.28 4.66
CA ILE A 329 1.26 3.15 3.47
C ILE A 329 2.39 4.17 3.57
N ALA A 330 3.15 4.38 2.50
CA ALA A 330 4.06 5.50 2.36
C ALA A 330 3.28 6.78 1.98
N VAL A 331 3.35 7.80 2.83
CA VAL A 331 2.71 9.11 2.60
C VAL A 331 3.80 10.17 2.49
N ARG A 332 3.66 11.13 1.56
CA ARG A 332 4.63 12.23 1.44
C ARG A 332 4.46 13.21 2.61
N ILE A 333 5.55 13.65 3.22
CA ILE A 333 5.54 14.77 4.16
C ILE A 333 5.01 16.05 3.48
N ASP A 334 4.48 16.98 4.28
CA ASP A 334 3.79 18.19 3.81
C ASP A 334 2.47 17.87 3.05
N THR A 335 1.91 16.66 3.22
CA THR A 335 0.63 16.26 2.58
C THR A 335 -0.31 15.58 3.56
N TRP A 336 -1.55 15.32 3.12
CA TRP A 336 -2.61 14.73 3.92
C TRP A 336 -2.98 13.33 3.41
N MET A 337 -3.32 12.45 4.34
CA MET A 337 -3.93 11.15 4.11
C MET A 337 -5.38 11.18 4.60
N HIS A 338 -6.32 10.82 3.73
CA HIS A 338 -7.75 10.77 4.07
C HIS A 338 -8.25 9.32 4.05
N LEU A 339 -8.71 8.81 5.19
CA LEU A 339 -9.37 7.50 5.24
C LEU A 339 -10.84 7.68 4.93
N LYS A 340 -11.35 6.95 3.93
CA LYS A 340 -12.76 6.90 3.55
C LYS A 340 -13.38 5.61 4.06
N PHE A 341 -14.44 5.74 4.85
CA PHE A 341 -15.25 4.65 5.35
C PHE A 341 -16.62 4.69 4.64
N ARG A 342 -16.96 3.64 3.90
CA ARG A 342 -18.26 3.47 3.23
C ARG A 342 -18.96 2.27 3.83
N ILE A 343 -20.12 2.50 4.45
CA ILE A 343 -20.95 1.44 5.05
C ILE A 343 -22.20 1.21 4.19
N GLY A 344 -22.37 -0.03 3.73
CA GLY A 344 -23.55 -0.51 3.03
C GLY A 344 -24.42 -1.39 3.93
N GLN A 345 -25.70 -1.04 4.05
CA GLN A 345 -26.68 -1.79 4.85
C GLN A 345 -27.65 -2.55 3.95
N LYS A 346 -27.98 -3.80 4.33
CA LYS A 346 -28.84 -4.70 3.56
C LYS A 346 -30.29 -4.18 3.53
N GLY A 347 -30.65 -3.49 2.46
CA GLY A 347 -31.97 -2.85 2.28
C GLY A 347 -31.92 -1.33 2.14
N SER A 348 -30.78 -0.68 2.42
CA SER A 348 -30.56 0.71 2.03
C SER A 348 -30.37 0.84 0.52
N ARG A 349 -30.76 1.99 -0.05
CA ARG A 349 -30.44 2.38 -1.43
C ARG A 349 -29.24 3.33 -1.55
N THR A 350 -28.66 3.73 -0.41
CA THR A 350 -27.54 4.67 -0.32
C THR A 350 -26.58 4.21 0.76
N ASP A 351 -25.31 4.03 0.40
CA ASP A 351 -24.25 3.75 1.37
C ASP A 351 -23.90 5.04 2.12
N LEU A 352 -23.58 4.94 3.41
CA LEU A 352 -23.17 6.07 4.23
C LEU A 352 -21.65 6.21 4.19
N GLU A 353 -21.18 7.33 3.63
CA GLU A 353 -19.76 7.65 3.53
C GLU A 353 -19.33 8.67 4.59
N ARG A 354 -18.23 8.39 5.29
CA ARG A 354 -17.59 9.29 6.27
C ARG A 354 -16.07 9.22 6.15
N TYR A 355 -15.38 10.23 6.68
CA TYR A 355 -13.95 10.44 6.45
C TYR A 355 -13.20 10.79 7.73
N CYS A 356 -11.99 10.25 7.88
CA CYS A 356 -10.95 10.77 8.78
C CYS A 356 -9.85 11.43 7.93
N SER A 357 -9.15 12.42 8.47
CA SER A 357 -8.09 13.15 7.74
C SER A 357 -6.90 13.41 8.65
N PHE A 358 -5.73 12.90 8.26
CA PHE A 358 -4.50 12.95 9.04
C PHE A 358 -3.41 13.66 8.24
N GLU A 359 -2.77 14.65 8.85
CA GLU A 359 -1.60 15.33 8.31
C GLU A 359 -0.36 14.45 8.48
N ALA A 360 0.46 14.30 7.44
CA ALA A 360 1.66 13.48 7.49
C ALA A 360 2.73 14.11 8.39
N ASN A 361 3.22 13.34 9.36
CA ASN A 361 4.25 13.76 10.32
C ASN A 361 5.42 12.78 10.34
N TYR A 362 6.54 13.16 10.96
CA TYR A 362 7.75 12.32 11.06
C TYR A 362 7.60 11.21 12.11
N TYR A 363 6.82 11.46 13.16
CA TYR A 363 6.70 10.62 14.36
C TYR A 363 5.36 10.88 15.07
N GLY A 364 5.08 10.08 16.10
CA GLY A 364 3.88 10.16 16.92
C GLY A 364 2.67 9.45 16.31
N CYS A 365 1.51 9.60 16.94
CA CYS A 365 0.25 9.07 16.43
C CYS A 365 -0.92 10.03 16.67
N ALA A 366 -1.99 9.84 15.90
CA ALA A 366 -3.25 10.56 16.06
C ALA A 366 -4.43 9.61 15.82
N ASP A 367 -5.48 9.75 16.63
CA ASP A 367 -6.73 9.01 16.51
C ASP A 367 -7.90 9.90 16.07
N GLN A 368 -8.83 9.32 15.31
CA GLN A 368 -10.11 9.94 14.96
C GLN A 368 -11.22 8.88 14.99
N GLN A 369 -12.36 9.23 15.59
CA GLN A 369 -13.50 8.35 15.76
C GLN A 369 -14.68 8.79 14.88
N VAL A 370 -15.38 7.81 14.31
CA VAL A 370 -16.48 7.99 13.36
C VAL A 370 -17.66 7.13 13.81
N MET A 371 -18.68 7.78 14.35
CA MET A 371 -19.94 7.12 14.68
C MET A 371 -20.77 6.87 13.42
N PHE A 372 -21.31 5.66 13.26
CA PHE A 372 -22.37 5.33 12.33
C PHE A 372 -23.56 4.76 13.11
N ASP A 373 -24.76 4.79 12.52
CA ASP A 373 -26.01 4.39 13.18
C ASP A 373 -26.06 2.88 13.54
N VAL A 374 -25.05 2.10 13.11
CA VAL A 374 -24.92 0.65 13.34
C VAL A 374 -23.60 0.22 13.99
N ALA A 375 -22.61 1.12 14.12
CA ALA A 375 -21.30 0.83 14.71
C ALA A 375 -20.49 2.12 14.95
N CYS A 376 -19.60 2.07 15.94
CA CYS A 376 -18.52 3.01 16.10
C CYS A 376 -17.27 2.51 15.35
N VAL A 377 -16.57 3.38 14.63
CA VAL A 377 -15.29 3.07 13.98
C VAL A 377 -14.22 4.05 14.47
N SER A 378 -13.18 3.53 15.11
CA SER A 378 -12.02 4.30 15.57
C SER A 378 -10.83 4.00 14.67
N ALA A 379 -10.19 5.03 14.13
CA ALA A 379 -9.01 4.91 13.28
C ALA A 379 -7.84 5.67 13.91
N LYS A 380 -6.76 4.95 14.20
CA LYS A 380 -5.48 5.51 14.66
C LYS A 380 -4.47 5.41 13.53
N VAL A 381 -3.71 6.47 13.33
CA VAL A 381 -2.53 6.48 12.44
C VAL A 381 -1.30 6.75 13.29
N THR A 382 -0.33 5.84 13.25
CA THR A 382 1.03 6.05 13.77
C THR A 382 1.95 6.40 12.60
N TRP A 383 2.77 7.44 12.78
CA TRP A 383 3.78 7.86 11.82
C TRP A 383 5.16 7.41 12.25
N SER A 384 6.00 7.01 11.30
CA SER A 384 7.43 6.77 11.53
C SER A 384 8.28 7.03 10.29
N THR A 385 9.54 7.41 10.50
CA THR A 385 10.53 7.39 9.41
C THR A 385 10.98 5.96 9.13
N VAL A 386 11.25 5.65 7.86
CA VAL A 386 11.90 4.39 7.47
C VAL A 386 13.40 4.67 7.31
N PRO A 387 14.28 4.04 8.11
CA PRO A 387 15.72 4.27 8.03
C PRO A 387 16.32 3.66 6.75
N PHE A 388 17.65 3.73 6.62
CA PHE A 388 18.37 3.14 5.49
C PHE A 388 18.18 1.61 5.46
#